data_AF-A0A949S3F4-F1
#
_entry.id   AF-A0A949S3F4-F1
#
_cell.length_a   1.000
_cell.length_b   1.000
_cell.length_c   1.000
_cell.angle_alpha   90.00
_cell.angle_beta   90.00
_cell.angle_gamma   90.00
#
_symmetry.space_group_name_H-M   'P 1'
#
loop_
_entity.id
_entity.type
_entity.pdbx_description
1 polymer ?
#
loop_
_entity_poly.entity_id
_entity_poly.type
_entity_poly.pdbx_seq_one_letter_code
_entity_poly.pdbx_strand_id
1 'polypeptide(L)' 'METVILNSKSKSDIKLLVDLAKKIGIKTRVLSESEIEEIGLSFAIEEGRTKQYVNTDKYIKKLRR' A
#
# COMPACT_ATOMS: atom_id res chain seq x y z
N MET A 1 -9.08 6.38 14.89
CA MET A 1 -9.28 6.95 13.54
C MET A 1 -9.32 5.79 12.58
N GLU A 2 -10.39 5.69 11.79
CA GLU A 2 -10.49 4.69 10.73
C GLU A 2 -10.13 5.36 9.41
N THR A 3 -9.29 4.69 8.62
CA THR A 3 -8.77 5.21 7.35
C THR A 3 -9.03 4.18 6.26
N VAL A 4 -9.52 4.63 5.11
CA VAL A 4 -9.72 3.80 3.92
C VAL A 4 -8.93 4.39 2.75
N ILE A 5 -8.33 3.53 1.93
CA ILE A 5 -7.66 3.89 0.69
C ILE A 5 -8.53 3.41 -0.47
N LEU A 6 -8.84 4.31 -1.39
CA LEU A 6 -9.65 4.03 -2.58
C LEU A 6 -8.74 4.07 -3.82
N ASN A 7 -8.73 2.99 -4.60
CA ASN A 7 -8.00 2.90 -5.86
C ASN A 7 -8.98 2.60 -7.00
N SER A 8 -8.89 3.38 -8.08
CA SER A 8 -9.65 3.15 -9.31
C SER A 8 -8.82 3.55 -10.52
N LYS A 9 -9.07 2.88 -11.64
CA LYS A 9 -8.53 3.27 -12.96
C LYS A 9 -9.25 4.51 -13.52
N SER A 10 -10.43 4.83 -13.01
CA SER A 10 -11.26 5.96 -13.46
C SER A 10 -11.09 7.17 -12.54
N LYS A 11 -10.53 8.26 -13.09
CA LYS A 11 -10.39 9.53 -12.35
C LYS A 11 -11.75 10.17 -12.01
N SER A 12 -12.77 9.99 -12.87
CA SER A 12 -14.11 10.55 -12.63
C SER A 12 -14.78 9.90 -11.42
N ASP A 13 -14.64 8.59 -11.27
CA ASP A 13 -15.32 7.84 -10.21
C ASP A 13 -14.71 8.19 -8.85
N ILE A 14 -13.39 8.28 -8.78
CA ILE A 14 -12.68 8.72 -7.55
C ILE A 14 -13.08 10.14 -7.19
N LYS A 15 -13.19 11.04 -8.17
CA LYS A 15 -13.59 12.43 -7.92
C LYS A 15 -15.00 12.47 -7.29
N LEU A 16 -15.95 11.70 -7.83
CA LEU A 16 -17.31 11.61 -7.27
C LEU A 16 -17.30 11.15 -5.80
N LEU A 17 -16.51 10.11 -5.49
CA LEU A 17 -16.41 9.59 -4.12
C LEU A 17 -15.76 10.59 -3.16
N VAL A 18 -14.71 11.29 -3.61
CA VAL A 18 -14.05 12.34 -2.82
C VAL A 18 -14.99 13.50 -2.54
N ASP A 19 -15.75 13.94 -3.54
CA ASP A 19 -16.69 15.06 -3.40
C ASP A 19 -17.85 14.68 -2.46
N LEU A 20 -18.34 13.44 -2.54
CA LEU A 20 -19.33 12.92 -1.59
C LEU A 20 -18.77 12.87 -0.16
N ALA A 21 -17.56 12.32 0.03
CA ALA A 21 -16.92 12.23 1.33
C ALA A 21 -16.74 13.61 1.99
N LYS A 22 -16.30 14.61 1.21
CA LYS A 22 -16.21 16.01 1.68
C LYS A 22 -17.58 16.55 2.11
N LYS A 23 -18.64 16.26 1.35
CA LYS A 23 -20.00 16.74 1.64
C LYS A 23 -20.55 16.20 2.96
N ILE A 24 -20.19 14.96 3.33
CA ILE A 24 -20.61 14.34 4.59
C ILE A 24 -19.61 14.56 5.75
N GLY A 25 -18.63 15.47 5.57
CA GLY A 25 -17.70 15.86 6.62
C GLY A 25 -16.52 14.91 6.83
N ILE A 26 -16.27 13.98 5.91
CA ILE A 26 -15.10 13.09 5.97
C ILE A 26 -13.89 13.81 5.36
N LYS A 27 -12.76 13.72 6.06
CA LYS A 27 -11.49 14.26 5.58
C LYS A 27 -10.94 13.39 4.44
N THR A 28 -10.67 14.01 3.30
CA THR A 28 -10.09 13.35 2.12
C THR A 28 -8.70 13.90 1.82
N ARG A 29 -7.78 13.04 1.37
CA ARG A 29 -6.46 13.42 0.83
C ARG A 29 -6.17 12.56 -0.38
N VAL A 30 -5.63 13.17 -1.44
CA VAL A 30 -5.07 12.45 -2.59
C VAL A 30 -3.59 12.22 -2.30
N LEU A 31 -3.13 10.99 -2.50
CA LEU A 31 -1.76 10.58 -2.25
C LEU A 31 -0.88 10.89 -3.46
N SER A 32 0.39 11.22 -3.23
CA SER A 32 1.41 11.26 -4.28
C SER A 32 1.82 9.85 -4.72
N GLU A 33 2.48 9.74 -5.87
CA GLU A 33 3.02 8.46 -6.33
C GLU A 33 4.01 7.84 -5.32
N SER A 34 4.87 8.66 -4.72
CA SER A 34 5.81 8.19 -3.69
C SER A 34 5.11 7.64 -2.43
N GLU A 35 4.00 8.26 -2.02
CA GLU A 35 3.20 7.76 -0.89
C GLU A 35 2.52 6.43 -1.25
N ILE A 36 2.07 6.26 -2.49
CA ILE A 36 1.47 5.02 -2.99
C ILE A 36 2.51 3.89 -3.02
N GLU A 37 3.74 4.18 -3.47
CA GLU A 37 4.83 3.21 -3.51
C GLU A 37 5.21 2.72 -2.10
N GLU A 38 5.36 3.63 -1.13
CA GLU A 38 5.61 3.30 0.27
C GLU A 38 4.54 2.36 0.86
N ILE A 39 3.27 2.65 0.58
CA ILE A 39 2.16 1.79 1.02
C ILE A 39 2.26 0.39 0.37
N GLY A 40 2.56 0.34 -0.93
CA GLY A 40 2.77 -0.92 -1.65
C GLY A 40 3.92 -1.73 -1.07
N LEU A 41 5.04 -1.09 -0.75
CA LEU A 41 6.20 -1.73 -0.13
C LEU A 41 5.86 -2.27 1.27
N SER A 42 5.15 -1.49 2.08
CA SER A 42 4.73 -1.93 3.41
C SER A 42 3.86 -3.19 3.33
N PHE A 43 2.93 -3.27 2.37
CA PHE A 43 2.12 -4.48 2.17
C PHE A 43 2.96 -5.68 1.71
N ALA A 44 3.90 -5.47 0.77
CA ALA A 44 4.79 -6.54 0.31
C ALA A 44 5.69 -7.09 1.43
N ILE A 45 6.17 -6.22 2.33
CA ILE A 45 6.94 -6.63 3.51
C ILE A 45 6.08 -7.49 4.45
N GLU A 46 4.86 -7.06 4.75
CA GLU A 46 3.96 -7.83 5.61
C GLU A 46 3.56 -9.17 4.99
N GLU A 47 3.30 -9.21 3.68
CA GLU A 47 3.03 -10.46 2.96
C GLU A 47 4.25 -11.40 2.95
N GLY A 48 5.44 -10.85 2.75
CA GLY A 48 6.70 -11.61 2.77
C GLY A 48 7.17 -12.02 4.17
N ARG A 49 6.56 -11.52 5.23
CA ARG A 49 6.98 -11.76 6.62
C ARG A 49 6.55 -13.15 7.10
N THR A 50 7.39 -14.15 6.86
CA THR A 50 7.11 -15.56 7.25
C THR A 50 7.30 -15.85 8.74
N LYS A 51 7.88 -14.92 9.51
CA LYS A 51 8.32 -15.11 10.92
C LYS A 51 9.31 -16.27 11.11
N GLN A 52 9.84 -16.86 10.04
CA GLN A 52 10.83 -17.92 10.11
C GLN A 52 12.23 -17.31 10.11
N TYR A 53 13.11 -17.86 10.96
CA TYR A 53 14.52 -17.50 10.93
C TYR A 53 15.16 -18.07 9.66
N VAL A 54 15.75 -17.20 8.85
CA VAL A 54 16.53 -17.58 7.67
C VAL A 54 18.00 -17.34 7.96
N ASN A 55 18.81 -18.39 7.91
CA ASN A 55 20.27 -18.24 7.94
C ASN A 55 20.73 -17.65 6.60
N THR A 56 21.10 -16.36 6.63
CA THR A 56 21.46 -15.57 5.44
C THR A 56 22.60 -16.21 4.65
N ASP A 57 23.67 -16.67 5.31
CA ASP A 57 24.83 -17.26 4.63
C ASP A 57 24.48 -18.54 3.87
N LYS A 58 23.66 -19.40 4.48
CA LYS A 58 23.18 -20.63 3.84
C LYS A 58 22.26 -20.33 2.66
N TYR A 59 21.42 -19.31 2.77
CA TYR A 59 20.50 -18.90 1.72
C TYR A 59 21.24 -18.31 0.51
N ILE A 60 22.18 -17.38 0.73
CA ILE A 60 22.97 -16.76 -0.33
C ILE A 60 23.86 -17.80 -1.05
N LYS A 61 24.44 -18.76 -0.33
CA LYS A 61 25.18 -19.88 -0.94
C LYS A 61 24.29 -20.72 -1.87
N LYS A 62 22.99 -20.87 -1.58
CA LYS A 62 22.05 -21.62 -2.42
C LYS A 62 21.73 -20.89 -3.74
N LEU A 63 21.77 -19.54 -3.74
CA LEU A 63 21.45 -18.71 -4.91
C LEU A 63 22.60 -18.57 -5.92
N ARG A 64 23.86 -18.80 -5.51
CA ARG A 64 25.04 -18.70 -6.38
C ARG A 64 25.29 -19.98 -7.22
N ARG A 65 24.25 -20.73 -7.53
CA ARG A 65 24.33 -21.93 -8.40
C ARG A 65 24.19 -21.55 -9.86
#